data_AF-A0A935KF00-F1
#
_entry.id   AF-A0A935KF00-F1
#
_cell.length_a   1.000
_cell.length_b   1.000
_cell.length_c   1.000
_cell.angle_alpha   90.00
_cell.angle_beta   90.00
_cell.angle_gamma   90.00
#
_symmetry.space_group_name_H-M   'P 1'
#
loop_
_entity.id
_entity.type
_entity.pdbx_description
1 polymer ?
#
loop_
_entity_poly.entity_id
_entity_poly.type
_entity_poly.pdbx_seq_one_letter_code
_entity_poly.pdbx_strand_id
1 'polypeptide(L)'
;MTLKSTDSFFSLSERADLAAIINSDKSISYKDLFTQAKQIAFALSDKGIIKDNYIPILIEDNFLFIKTVIALWFFGAIPVPLNTKLLDNEINSILSDHDFKFLVTDSKKQTT
;
A
#
# COMPACT_ATOMS: atom_id res chain seq x y z
N MET A 1 -6.02 -6.04 17.54
CA MET A 1 -4.57 -6.05 17.27
C MET A 1 -4.03 -4.69 17.67
N THR A 2 -3.36 -4.58 18.82
CA THR A 2 -2.88 -3.28 19.31
C THR A 2 -1.64 -2.91 18.51
N LEU A 3 -1.72 -1.85 17.69
CA LEU A 3 -0.60 -1.21 17.00
C LEU A 3 0.41 -0.72 18.05
N LYS A 4 1.22 -1.62 18.59
CA LYS A 4 2.29 -1.27 19.53
C LYS A 4 3.42 -0.65 18.71
N SER A 5 3.59 0.66 18.87
CA SER A 5 4.81 1.41 18.56
C SER A 5 5.08 1.85 17.10
N THR A 6 4.06 2.19 16.30
CA THR A 6 4.28 2.94 15.04
C THR A 6 4.04 4.45 15.19
N ASP A 7 3.50 4.90 16.32
CA ASP A 7 3.20 6.33 16.52
C ASP A 7 4.48 7.18 16.62
N SER A 8 5.64 6.63 17.02
CA SER A 8 6.85 7.43 17.21
C SER A 8 7.53 7.90 15.91
N PHE A 9 7.44 7.13 14.82
CA PHE A 9 8.11 7.50 13.56
C PHE A 9 7.34 8.60 12.82
N PHE A 10 6.02 8.68 12.98
CA PHE A 10 5.15 9.46 12.09
C PHE A 10 4.36 10.58 12.78
N SER A 11 4.16 10.53 14.11
CA SER A 11 3.37 11.55 14.83
C SER A 11 4.19 12.72 15.40
N LEU A 12 5.52 12.63 15.38
CA LEU A 12 6.42 13.56 16.09
C LEU A 12 7.44 14.29 15.19
N SER A 13 7.37 14.16 13.87
CA SER A 13 8.33 14.86 13.03
C SER A 13 7.96 16.34 12.90
N GLU A 14 8.93 17.24 13.12
CA GLU A 14 8.83 18.68 12.82
C GLU A 14 8.54 18.97 11.33
N ARG A 15 8.42 17.92 10.51
CA ARG A 15 8.23 17.94 9.06
C ARG A 15 6.81 17.55 8.64
N ALA A 16 5.87 17.41 9.58
CA ALA A 16 4.51 16.94 9.32
C ALA A 16 3.84 17.69 8.15
N ASP A 17 4.03 19.01 8.08
CA ASP A 17 3.43 19.86 7.05
C ASP A 17 4.29 20.00 5.78
N LEU A 18 5.49 19.41 5.75
CA LEU A 18 6.33 19.38 4.54
C LEU A 18 5.78 18.38 3.53
N ALA A 19 5.98 18.69 2.25
CA ALA A 19 5.63 17.78 1.16
C ALA A 19 6.44 16.48 1.24
N ALA A 20 5.73 15.34 1.22
CA ALA A 20 6.30 13.99 1.21
C ALA A 20 6.35 13.39 -0.19
N ILE A 21 5.30 13.62 -0.98
CA ILE A 21 5.21 13.18 -2.38
C ILE A 21 4.77 14.37 -3.21
N ILE A 22 5.44 14.57 -4.34
CA ILE A 22 5.16 15.65 -5.29
C ILE A 22 5.04 15.00 -6.67
N ASN A 23 3.99 15.34 -7.40
CA ASN A 23 3.91 15.12 -8.85
C ASN A 23 3.66 16.46 -9.56
N SER A 24 3.46 16.43 -10.87
CA SER A 24 3.28 17.61 -11.72
C SER A 24 2.23 18.60 -11.21
N ASP A 25 1.13 18.10 -10.63
CA ASP A 25 -0.07 18.90 -10.35
C ASP A 25 -0.37 19.02 -8.85
N LYS A 26 0.20 18.15 -8.02
CA LYS A 26 -0.20 17.97 -6.62
C LYS A 26 1.00 17.62 -5.74
N SER A 27 0.88 17.99 -4.48
CA SER A 27 1.72 17.47 -3.40
C SER A 27 0.84 17.00 -2.26
N ILE A 28 1.36 16.06 -1.48
CA ILE A 28 0.76 15.67 -0.19
C ILE A 28 1.79 15.82 0.92
N SER A 29 1.34 16.32 2.07
CA SER A 29 2.20 16.44 3.25
C SER A 29 2.53 15.08 3.85
N TYR A 30 3.57 15.00 4.69
CA TYR A 30 3.82 13.79 5.48
C TYR A 30 2.62 13.44 6.36
N LYS A 31 1.99 14.43 6.99
CA LYS A 31 0.80 14.24 7.81
C LYS A 31 -0.35 13.60 7.02
N ASP A 32 -0.63 14.11 5.82
CA ASP A 32 -1.71 13.60 4.97
C ASP A 32 -1.40 12.19 4.45
N LEU A 33 -0.15 11.96 4.01
CA LEU A 33 0.32 10.65 3.56
C LEU A 33 0.08 9.59 4.64
N PHE A 34 0.53 9.83 5.87
CA PHE A 34 0.39 8.85 6.95
C PHE A 34 -1.03 8.72 7.46
N THR A 35 -1.81 9.80 7.49
CA THR A 35 -3.23 9.74 7.88
C THR A 35 -4.00 8.85 6.91
N GLN A 36 -3.80 9.06 5.60
CA GLN A 36 -4.47 8.25 4.57
C GLN A 36 -3.93 6.80 4.54
N ALA A 37 -2.62 6.59 4.69
CA ALA A 37 -2.04 5.25 4.77
C ALA A 37 -2.56 4.47 5.99
N LYS A 38 -2.72 5.12 7.14
CA LYS A 38 -3.30 4.51 8.34
C LYS A 38 -4.76 4.11 8.14
N GLN A 39 -5.56 4.92 7.42
CA GLN A 39 -6.93 4.56 7.05
C GLN A 39 -6.98 3.34 6.13
N ILE A 40 -6.13 3.29 5.11
CA ILE A 40 -6.00 2.11 4.24
C ILE A 40 -5.56 0.90 5.05
N ALA A 41 -4.64 1.09 6.00
CA ALA A 41 -4.14 0.01 6.83
C ALA A 41 -5.25 -0.66 7.64
N PHE A 42 -6.13 0.13 8.26
CA PHE A 42 -7.30 -0.39 8.96
C PHE A 42 -8.24 -1.14 8.02
N ALA A 43 -8.56 -0.56 6.86
CA ALA A 43 -9.43 -1.20 5.88
C ALA A 43 -8.88 -2.55 5.37
N LEU A 44 -7.57 -2.64 5.14
CA LEU A 44 -6.89 -3.87 4.73
C LEU A 44 -6.85 -4.91 5.85
N SER A 45 -6.60 -4.46 7.09
CA SER A 45 -6.61 -5.35 8.26
C SER A 45 -8.00 -5.94 8.53
N ASP A 46 -9.06 -5.16 8.33
CA ASP A 46 -10.46 -5.63 8.44
C ASP A 46 -10.81 -6.71 7.40
N LYS A 47 -10.07 -6.77 6.27
CA LYS A 47 -10.18 -7.85 5.27
C LYS A 47 -9.39 -9.11 5.65
N GLY A 48 -8.73 -9.11 6.81
CA GLY A 48 -7.96 -10.25 7.31
C GLY A 48 -6.52 -10.29 6.81
N ILE A 49 -6.00 -9.20 6.23
CA ILE A 49 -4.56 -9.07 5.96
C ILE A 49 -3.85 -8.93 7.31
N ILE A 50 -2.84 -9.76 7.51
CA ILE A 50 -2.06 -9.82 8.75
C ILE A 50 -0.56 -9.74 8.47
N LYS A 51 0.23 -9.66 9.55
CA LYS A 51 1.69 -9.70 9.51
C LYS A 51 2.21 -10.88 8.69
N ASP A 52 3.31 -10.68 7.99
CA ASP A 52 4.04 -11.67 7.18
C ASP A 52 3.25 -12.21 5.97
N ASN A 53 2.07 -11.66 5.66
CA ASN A 53 1.42 -11.92 4.37
C ASN A 53 2.16 -11.19 3.24
N TYR A 54 2.45 -11.92 2.16
CA TYR A 54 2.89 -11.33 0.91
C TYR A 54 1.67 -10.83 0.14
N ILE A 55 1.67 -9.53 -0.18
CA ILE A 55 0.52 -8.84 -0.78
C ILE A 55 0.92 -8.24 -2.13
N PRO A 56 0.58 -8.91 -3.24
CA PRO A 56 0.64 -8.33 -4.58
C PRO A 56 -0.08 -6.98 -4.66
N ILE A 57 0.59 -6.01 -5.25
CA ILE A 57 0.04 -4.67 -5.52
C ILE A 57 0.07 -4.43 -7.02
N LEU A 58 -1.10 -4.31 -7.62
CA LEU A 58 -1.30 -3.97 -9.02
C LEU A 58 -1.97 -2.60 -9.14
N ILE A 59 -1.23 -1.55 -8.78
CA ILE A 59 -1.68 -0.15 -8.84
C ILE A 59 -0.67 0.63 -9.68
N GLU A 60 -1.14 1.56 -10.50
CA GLU A 60 -0.26 2.47 -11.25
C GLU A 60 0.64 3.30 -10.33
N ASP A 61 1.76 3.79 -10.87
CA ASP A 61 2.70 4.64 -10.14
C ASP A 61 2.07 6.02 -9.84
N ASN A 62 1.37 6.09 -8.71
CA ASN A 62 0.64 7.26 -8.25
C ASN A 62 0.61 7.30 -6.71
N PHE A 63 -0.03 8.33 -6.14
CA PHE A 63 -0.06 8.52 -4.69
C PHE A 63 -0.74 7.36 -3.95
N LEU A 64 -1.67 6.64 -4.58
CA LEU A 64 -2.32 5.48 -4.00
C LEU A 64 -1.35 4.30 -3.83
N PHE A 65 -0.43 4.09 -4.78
CA PHE A 65 0.59 3.05 -4.66
C PHE A 65 1.44 3.25 -3.40
N ILE A 66 2.03 4.44 -3.24
CA ILE A 66 2.89 4.74 -2.08
C ILE A 66 2.11 4.64 -0.76
N LYS A 67 0.87 5.17 -0.72
CA LYS A 67 -0.01 5.03 0.45
C LYS A 67 -0.27 3.56 0.81
N THR A 68 -0.48 2.71 -0.18
CA THR A 68 -0.76 1.28 0.01
C THR A 68 0.46 0.52 0.54
N VAL A 69 1.65 0.81 0.02
CA VAL A 69 2.91 0.23 0.52
C VAL A 69 3.11 0.58 2.00
N ILE A 70 2.96 1.86 2.36
CA ILE A 70 3.07 2.31 3.76
C ILE A 70 1.98 1.68 4.62
N ALA A 71 0.74 1.57 4.11
CA ALA A 71 -0.37 0.93 4.81
C ALA A 71 -0.06 -0.51 5.22
N LEU A 72 0.53 -1.30 4.31
CA LEU A 72 0.90 -2.69 4.58
C LEU A 72 2.02 -2.81 5.62
N TRP A 73 2.98 -1.88 5.62
CA TRP A 73 4.04 -1.85 6.61
C TRP A 73 3.56 -1.53 8.03
N PHE A 74 2.43 -0.82 8.22
CA PHE A 74 1.92 -0.49 9.56
C PHE A 74 1.67 -1.71 10.45
N PHE A 75 1.32 -2.86 9.88
CA PHE A 75 1.07 -4.11 10.61
C PHE A 75 1.98 -5.26 10.17
N GLY A 76 3.03 -4.94 9.39
CA GLY A 76 4.09 -5.87 9.01
C GLY A 76 3.73 -6.85 7.89
N ALA A 77 2.81 -6.49 7.00
CA ALA A 77 2.64 -7.20 5.73
C ALA A 77 3.74 -6.82 4.72
N ILE A 78 3.98 -7.70 3.75
CA ILE A 78 5.07 -7.61 2.79
C ILE A 78 4.48 -7.21 1.43
N PRO A 79 4.61 -5.95 1.00
CA PRO A 79 4.14 -5.53 -0.31
C PRO A 79 4.98 -6.18 -1.42
N VAL A 80 4.31 -6.69 -2.46
CA VAL A 80 4.91 -7.26 -3.67
C VAL A 80 4.44 -6.44 -4.88
N PRO A 81 5.15 -5.37 -5.26
CA PRO A 81 4.76 -4.55 -6.41
C PRO A 81 4.81 -5.35 -7.71
N LEU A 82 3.69 -5.37 -8.44
CA LEU A 82 3.61 -5.94 -9.77
C LEU A 82 3.65 -4.84 -10.83
N ASN A 83 4.38 -5.08 -11.92
CA ASN A 83 4.41 -4.14 -13.02
C ASN A 83 3.06 -4.13 -13.75
N THR A 84 2.36 -3.01 -13.71
CA THR A 84 1.06 -2.84 -14.35
C THR A 84 1.12 -2.90 -15.87
N LYS A 85 2.30 -2.86 -16.50
CA LYS A 85 2.47 -3.00 -17.96
C LYS A 85 2.57 -4.45 -18.44
N LEU A 86 2.59 -5.42 -17.53
CA LEU A 86 2.53 -6.84 -17.89
C LEU A 86 1.15 -7.19 -18.45
N LEU A 87 1.12 -8.21 -19.31
CA LEU A 87 -0.10 -8.79 -19.83
C LEU A 87 -0.82 -9.59 -18.73
N ASP A 88 -2.14 -9.73 -18.87
CA ASP A 88 -2.97 -10.41 -17.87
C ASP A 88 -2.53 -11.86 -17.64
N ASN A 89 -2.10 -12.57 -18.68
CA ASN A 89 -1.58 -13.92 -18.56
C ASN A 89 -0.24 -13.99 -17.79
N GLU A 90 0.63 -12.99 -17.95
CA GLU A 90 1.89 -12.89 -17.18
C GLU A 90 1.62 -12.59 -15.71
N ILE A 91 0.68 -11.67 -15.43
CA ILE A 91 0.22 -11.38 -14.07
C ILE A 91 -0.36 -12.64 -13.44
N ASN A 92 -1.26 -13.33 -14.14
CA ASN A 92 -1.89 -14.54 -13.65
C ASN A 92 -0.87 -15.66 -13.39
N SER A 93 0.18 -15.78 -14.21
CA SER A 93 1.28 -16.72 -13.95
C SER A 93 2.01 -16.39 -12.64
N ILE A 94 2.35 -15.12 -12.41
CA ILE A 94 3.01 -14.69 -11.15
C ILE A 94 2.11 -14.96 -9.94
N LEU A 95 0.81 -14.70 -10.09
CA LEU A 95 -0.17 -14.90 -9.04
C LEU A 95 -0.46 -16.39 -8.78
N SER A 96 -0.26 -17.28 -9.75
CA SER A 96 -0.42 -18.73 -9.56
C SER A 96 0.82 -19.40 -8.99
N ASP A 97 2.01 -18.89 -9.28
CA ASP A 97 3.29 -19.44 -8.81
C ASP A 97 3.50 -19.24 -7.31
N HIS A 98 2.78 -18.25 -6.75
CA HIS A 98 2.80 -17.91 -5.34
C HIS A 98 1.37 -17.96 -4.83
N ASP A 99 1.09 -18.78 -3.79
CA ASP A 99 -0.25 -18.95 -3.21
C ASP A 99 -0.70 -17.68 -2.44
N PHE A 100 -0.88 -16.58 -3.17
CA PHE A 100 -1.27 -15.29 -2.63
C PHE A 100 -2.76 -15.34 -2.27
N LYS A 101 -3.05 -15.11 -1.00
CA LYS A 101 -4.42 -15.04 -0.50
C LYS A 101 -5.15 -13.75 -0.86
N PHE A 102 -4.40 -12.69 -1.17
CA PHE A 102 -4.93 -11.35 -1.40
C PHE A 102 -4.24 -10.70 -2.59
N LEU A 103 -4.97 -9.85 -3.30
CA LEU A 103 -4.45 -8.94 -4.32
C LEU A 103 -5.01 -7.55 -4.04
N VAL A 104 -4.13 -6.54 -4.02
CA VAL A 104 -4.55 -5.15 -3.94
C VAL A 104 -4.42 -4.53 -5.34
N THR A 105 -5.52 -4.10 -5.92
CA THR A 105 -5.57 -3.49 -7.25
C THR A 105 -6.42 -2.22 -7.22
N ASP A 106 -6.24 -1.35 -8.21
CA ASP A 106 -7.16 -0.24 -8.46
C ASP A 106 -8.32 -0.71 -9.36
N SER A 107 -9.49 -0.08 -9.22
CA SER A 107 -10.73 -0.44 -9.90
C SER A 107 -10.62 -0.59 -11.43
N LYS A 108 -9.62 0.03 -12.07
CA LYS A 108 -9.36 0.00 -13.52
C LYS A 108 -8.67 -1.26 -14.00
N LYS A 109 -8.03 -2.04 -13.12
CA LYS A 109 -7.30 -3.29 -13.46
C LYS A 109 -7.85 -4.47 -12.68
N GLN A 110 -9.13 -4.78 -12.90
CA GLN A 110 -9.68 -6.07 -12.48
C GLN A 110 -9.23 -7.13 -13.47
N THR A 111 -8.29 -7.99 -13.06
CA THR A 111 -7.96 -9.23 -13.78
C THR A 111 -9.18 -10.15 -13.74
N THR A 112 -9.61 -10.65 -14.91
CA THR A 112 -10.72 -11.60 -15.07
C THR A 112 -10.24 -13.03 -14.86
#